data_AF-A0A848RTU6-F1
#
_entry.id   AF-A0A848RTU6-F1
#
_cell.length_a   1.000
_cell.length_b   1.000
_cell.length_c   1.000
_cell.angle_alpha   90.00
_cell.angle_beta   90.00
_cell.angle_gamma   90.00
#
_symmetry.space_group_name_H-M   'P 1'
#
loop_
_entity.id
_entity.type
_entity.pdbx_description
1 polymer ?
#
loop_
_entity_poly.entity_id
_entity_poly.type
_entity_poly.pdbx_seq_one_letter_code
_entity_poly.pdbx_strand_id
1 'polypeptide(L)'
;MRSRRWAAVTVLVLSGCLAGCTARAGLPMGGAYASSATPTPTATPTLDPTVSGELTRALADIRALPAVASATKAVTFSQSFILIKGKDGARPTPVEQHSFHASFAVAMSADATARQTAAVTRTLARDVGWTGIDLAIETPATNGRIATRQNWTGTFDGNVDQDNSLGVSQGLFVLATTPGVQSLSVSIPYTGRIDYGQLTIDVSPNDDATLAAVKAVVKTTEFRDITLHGSFANGAKP
;
A
#
# COMPACT_ATOMS: atom_id res chain seq x y z
N MET A 1 43.50 -10.17 7.04
CA MET A 1 42.28 -10.03 7.86
C MET A 1 41.75 -8.61 7.73
N ARG A 2 40.73 -8.37 6.87
CA ARG A 2 40.09 -7.05 6.73
C ARG A 2 38.80 -7.05 7.54
N SER A 3 38.77 -6.26 8.60
CA SER A 3 37.61 -6.06 9.47
C SER A 3 36.50 -5.30 8.74
N ARG A 4 35.37 -5.97 8.50
CA ARG A 4 34.11 -5.32 8.11
C ARG A 4 33.52 -4.62 9.34
N ARG A 5 33.62 -3.30 9.39
CA ARG A 5 32.87 -2.48 10.35
C ARG A 5 31.50 -2.19 9.78
N TRP A 6 30.47 -2.66 10.48
CA TRP A 6 29.06 -2.44 10.21
C TRP A 6 28.73 -0.96 10.48
N ALA A 7 28.09 -0.28 9.52
CA ALA A 7 27.54 1.04 9.72
C ALA A 7 26.12 0.91 10.27
N ALA A 8 25.89 1.40 11.48
CA ALA A 8 24.58 1.50 12.09
C ALA A 8 23.81 2.65 11.46
N VAL A 9 22.66 2.36 10.84
CA VAL A 9 21.69 3.35 10.37
C VAL A 9 20.78 3.68 11.55
N THR A 10 20.83 4.92 12.03
CA THR A 10 19.89 5.41 13.05
C THR A 10 18.84 6.26 12.33
N VAL A 11 17.60 5.78 12.29
CA VAL A 11 16.45 6.50 11.72
C VAL A 11 15.76 7.24 12.84
N LEU A 12 15.71 8.58 12.77
CA LEU A 12 14.89 9.41 13.65
C LEU A 12 13.61 9.76 12.90
N VAL A 13 12.45 9.29 13.35
CA VAL A 13 11.13 9.57 12.75
C VAL A 13 10.44 10.64 13.61
N LEU A 14 10.16 11.81 13.05
CA LEU A 14 9.24 12.78 13.64
C LEU A 14 7.86 12.66 12.97
N SER A 15 6.87 12.18 13.72
CA SER A 15 5.45 12.19 13.32
C SER A 15 4.75 13.43 13.88
N GLY A 16 4.21 14.28 13.02
CA GLY A 16 3.37 15.43 13.40
C GLY A 16 1.90 15.19 13.07
N CYS A 17 1.03 15.17 14.09
CA CYS A 17 -0.43 15.32 13.95
C CYS A 17 -0.81 16.78 14.23
N LEU A 18 -1.58 17.42 13.34
CA LEU A 18 -2.10 18.77 13.54
C LEU A 18 -3.46 18.71 14.25
N ALA A 19 -3.52 19.20 15.49
CA ALA A 19 -4.76 19.53 16.19
C ALA A 19 -4.65 20.96 16.74
N GLY A 20 -5.54 21.86 16.29
CA GLY A 20 -5.57 23.26 16.68
C GLY A 20 -6.41 23.52 17.94
N CYS A 21 -5.97 24.47 18.76
CA CYS A 21 -6.79 25.15 19.78
C CYS A 21 -6.33 26.60 19.95
N THR A 22 -7.31 27.49 20.13
CA THR A 22 -7.21 28.97 20.17
C THR A 22 -7.36 29.57 21.57
N ALA A 23 -6.58 30.65 21.84
CA ALA A 23 -6.79 31.78 22.81
C ALA A 23 -6.75 31.47 24.34
N ARG A 24 -6.39 32.37 25.29
CA ARG A 24 -6.48 33.85 25.41
C ARG A 24 -5.57 34.40 26.54
N ALA A 25 -5.34 35.72 26.52
CA ALA A 25 -4.31 36.56 27.16
C ALA A 25 -4.47 36.99 28.65
N GLY A 26 -3.37 37.49 29.24
CA GLY A 26 -3.34 38.30 30.49
C GLY A 26 -1.95 38.90 30.88
N LEU A 27 -1.63 40.11 30.36
CA LEU A 27 -0.99 41.33 30.95
C LEU A 27 0.31 41.29 31.85
N PRO A 28 1.05 42.43 31.99
CA PRO A 28 2.47 42.54 31.58
C PRO A 28 3.44 42.80 32.75
N MET A 29 4.75 42.55 32.55
CA MET A 29 5.83 43.25 33.27
C MET A 29 7.14 43.21 32.48
N GLY A 30 7.90 44.28 32.62
CA GLY A 30 9.01 44.67 31.77
C GLY A 30 10.24 43.77 31.88
N GLY A 31 10.95 43.69 30.76
CA GLY A 31 12.23 43.04 30.62
C GLY A 31 12.67 43.19 29.17
N ALA A 32 13.67 44.02 28.92
CA ALA A 32 14.30 44.14 27.62
C ALA A 32 15.02 42.83 27.30
N TYR A 33 14.29 41.87 26.75
CA TYR A 33 14.87 40.67 26.15
C TYR A 33 15.23 41.02 24.70
N ALA A 34 16.50 40.82 24.35
CA ALA A 34 16.96 40.77 22.98
C ALA A 34 15.93 39.96 22.16
N SER A 35 15.44 40.53 21.07
CA SER A 35 14.53 39.85 20.15
C SER A 35 15.19 38.55 19.72
N SER A 36 14.83 37.46 20.39
CA SER A 36 15.06 36.12 19.90
C SER A 36 14.29 36.08 18.60
N ALA A 37 15.00 36.14 17.48
CA ALA A 37 14.41 35.98 16.17
C ALA A 37 13.55 34.72 16.25
N THR A 38 12.23 34.90 16.10
CA THR A 38 11.30 33.77 16.06
C THR A 38 11.88 32.80 15.02
N PRO A 39 12.16 31.54 15.38
CA PRO A 39 12.70 30.59 14.41
C PRO A 39 11.75 30.60 13.23
N THR A 40 12.26 30.92 12.05
CA THR A 40 11.49 30.85 10.81
C THR A 40 10.85 29.46 10.78
N PRO A 41 9.52 29.35 10.70
CA PRO A 41 8.87 28.05 10.70
C PRO A 41 9.50 27.23 9.57
N THR A 42 10.05 26.06 9.91
CA THR A 42 10.54 25.12 8.93
C THR A 42 9.39 24.83 7.98
N ALA A 43 9.57 25.13 6.69
CA ALA A 43 8.55 24.88 5.69
C ALA A 43 8.12 23.41 5.80
N THR A 44 6.83 23.19 6.05
CA THR A 44 6.30 21.83 6.07
C THR A 44 6.49 21.25 4.68
N PRO A 45 7.12 20.07 4.52
CA PRO A 45 7.26 19.45 3.21
C PRO A 45 5.86 19.25 2.61
N THR A 46 5.61 19.91 1.49
CA THR A 46 4.36 19.78 0.73
C THR A 46 4.61 18.94 -0.52
N LEU A 47 3.63 18.14 -0.91
CA LEU A 47 3.66 17.45 -2.19
C LEU A 47 3.75 18.46 -3.33
N ASP A 48 4.48 18.09 -4.38
CA ASP A 48 4.47 18.84 -5.63
C ASP A 48 3.01 19.04 -6.12
N PRO A 49 2.59 20.26 -6.50
CA PRO A 49 1.21 20.53 -6.92
C PRO A 49 0.75 19.68 -8.10
N THR A 50 1.65 19.31 -9.02
CA THR A 50 1.36 18.45 -10.17
C THR A 50 1.03 17.04 -9.67
N VAL A 51 1.88 16.47 -8.83
CA VAL A 51 1.68 15.14 -8.24
C VAL A 51 0.41 15.11 -7.39
N SER A 52 0.13 16.17 -6.63
CA SER A 52 -1.11 16.32 -5.88
C SER A 52 -2.34 16.35 -6.79
N GLY A 53 -2.25 17.04 -7.92
CA GLY A 53 -3.28 17.09 -8.96
C GLY A 53 -3.54 15.72 -9.59
N GLU A 54 -2.48 14.99 -9.96
CA GLU A 54 -2.57 13.64 -10.52
C GLU A 54 -3.24 12.67 -9.55
N LEU A 55 -2.80 12.63 -8.29
CA LEU A 55 -3.41 11.79 -7.25
C LEU A 55 -4.87 12.15 -6.99
N THR A 56 -5.26 13.41 -7.20
CA THR A 56 -6.65 13.86 -7.03
C THR A 56 -7.51 13.45 -8.22
N ARG A 57 -6.97 13.56 -9.44
CA ARG A 57 -7.63 13.06 -10.66
C ARG A 57 -7.82 11.55 -10.62
N ALA A 58 -6.78 10.80 -10.27
CA ALA A 58 -6.85 9.34 -10.14
C ALA A 58 -7.94 8.90 -9.14
N LEU A 59 -8.06 9.60 -8.00
CA LEU A 59 -9.13 9.32 -7.05
C LEU A 59 -10.52 9.59 -7.64
N ALA A 60 -10.68 10.67 -8.41
CA ALA A 60 -11.93 11.00 -9.08
C ALA A 60 -12.30 9.95 -10.14
N ASP A 61 -11.33 9.54 -10.95
CA ASP A 61 -11.49 8.51 -11.99
C ASP A 61 -11.88 7.16 -11.37
N ILE A 62 -11.25 6.75 -10.26
CA ILE A 62 -11.62 5.54 -9.52
C ILE A 62 -13.05 5.63 -8.99
N ARG A 63 -13.45 6.77 -8.40
CA ARG A 63 -14.81 6.97 -7.87
C ARG A 63 -15.87 6.95 -8.98
N ALA A 64 -15.50 7.27 -10.21
CA ALA A 64 -16.38 7.20 -11.36
C ALA A 64 -16.52 5.78 -11.93
N LEU A 65 -15.70 4.82 -11.49
CA LEU A 65 -15.79 3.45 -11.97
C LEU A 65 -17.08 2.76 -11.48
N PRO A 66 -17.67 1.90 -12.32
CA PRO A 66 -18.85 1.14 -11.93
C PRO A 66 -18.53 0.19 -10.77
N ALA A 67 -19.51 0.02 -9.88
CA ALA A 67 -19.43 -0.82 -8.69
C ALA A 67 -18.40 -0.37 -7.63
N VAL A 68 -17.75 0.80 -7.74
CA VAL A 68 -17.01 1.39 -6.63
C VAL A 68 -18.00 2.08 -5.67
N ALA A 69 -18.12 1.56 -4.45
CA ALA A 69 -18.99 2.12 -3.42
C ALA A 69 -18.34 3.30 -2.70
N SER A 70 -17.05 3.20 -2.41
CA SER A 70 -16.26 4.32 -1.91
C SER A 70 -14.78 4.16 -2.25
N ALA A 71 -14.08 5.29 -2.34
CA ALA A 71 -12.63 5.31 -2.48
C ALA A 71 -12.05 6.48 -1.70
N THR A 72 -10.95 6.23 -0.98
CA THR A 72 -10.20 7.23 -0.22
C THR A 72 -8.73 7.19 -0.60
N LYS A 73 -8.05 8.29 -0.32
CA LYS A 73 -6.60 8.46 -0.53
C LYS A 73 -5.98 9.00 0.75
N ALA A 74 -4.83 8.47 1.13
CA ALA A 74 -3.96 9.05 2.14
C ALA A 74 -2.58 9.36 1.53
N VAL A 75 -1.93 10.42 2.01
CA VAL A 75 -0.56 10.78 1.62
C VAL A 75 0.23 11.03 2.90
N THR A 76 1.37 10.36 3.03
CA THR A 76 2.31 10.57 4.14
C THR A 76 3.62 11.12 3.59
N PHE A 77 4.24 12.01 4.37
CA PHE A 77 5.55 12.59 4.05
C PHE A 77 6.56 12.12 5.08
N SER A 78 7.72 11.71 4.60
CA SER A 78 8.87 11.38 5.44
C SER A 78 10.02 12.29 5.05
N GLN A 79 10.72 12.80 6.06
CA GLN A 79 11.93 13.58 5.92
C GLN A 79 13.04 12.83 6.65
N SER A 80 14.17 12.62 5.98
CA SER A 80 15.35 11.99 6.56
C SER A 80 16.60 12.75 6.16
N PHE A 81 17.69 12.57 6.91
CA PHE A 81 18.99 13.16 6.60
C PHE A 81 20.00 12.06 6.36
N ILE A 82 20.67 12.09 5.22
CA ILE A 82 21.79 11.20 4.90
C ILE A 82 23.10 11.98 4.95
N LEU A 83 24.11 11.43 5.61
CA LEU A 83 25.44 12.02 5.61
C LEU A 83 26.19 11.56 4.37
N ILE A 84 26.42 12.46 3.42
CA ILE A 84 27.24 12.15 2.25
C ILE A 84 28.71 12.36 2.62
N LYS A 85 29.53 11.33 2.41
CA LYS A 85 30.97 11.38 2.66
C LYS A 85 31.61 12.45 1.76
N GLY A 86 32.21 13.47 2.35
CA GLY A 86 33.01 14.44 1.63
C GLY A 86 34.25 13.78 0.99
N LYS A 87 34.68 14.27 -0.17
CA LYS A 87 36.02 13.96 -0.72
C LYS A 87 37.09 14.61 0.17
N ASP A 88 38.27 13.99 0.23
CA ASP A 88 39.51 14.57 0.73
C ASP A 88 39.44 15.22 2.13
N GLY A 89 38.94 14.47 3.12
CA GLY A 89 38.93 14.92 4.52
C GLY A 89 37.88 15.98 4.85
N ALA A 90 37.04 16.37 3.89
CA ALA A 90 35.90 17.24 4.14
C ALA A 90 34.90 16.59 5.11
N ARG A 91 34.35 17.40 6.02
CA ARG A 91 33.29 16.97 6.93
C ARG A 91 32.09 16.43 6.13
N PRO A 92 31.45 15.33 6.55
CA PRO A 92 30.24 14.86 5.90
C PRO A 92 29.18 15.96 5.88
N THR A 93 28.57 16.17 4.71
CA THR A 93 27.48 17.14 4.57
C THR A 93 26.16 16.39 4.76
N PRO A 94 25.28 16.80 5.68
CA PRO A 94 23.94 16.27 5.74
C PRO A 94 23.18 16.70 4.50
N VAL A 95 22.66 15.73 3.76
CA VAL A 95 21.72 15.93 2.67
C VAL A 95 20.36 15.54 3.17
N GLU A 96 19.44 16.48 3.08
CA GLU A 96 18.03 16.29 3.38
C GLU A 96 17.36 15.51 2.24
N GLN A 97 16.63 14.47 2.60
CA GLN A 97 15.87 13.64 1.69
C GLN A 97 14.40 13.71 2.10
N HIS A 98 13.57 14.04 1.12
CA HIS A 98 12.12 13.98 1.25
C HIS A 98 11.61 12.78 0.46
N SER A 99 10.74 12.00 1.07
CA SER A 99 9.93 11.00 0.39
C SER A 99 8.48 11.20 0.75
N PHE A 100 7.60 10.79 -0.15
CA PHE A 100 6.20 10.67 0.15
C PHE A 100 5.73 9.27 -0.22
N HIS A 101 4.62 8.88 0.37
CA HIS A 101 3.94 7.64 0.07
C HIS A 101 2.44 7.94 -0.06
N ALA A 102 1.81 7.43 -1.11
CA ALA A 102 0.39 7.56 -1.32
C ALA A 102 -0.29 6.19 -1.20
N SER A 103 -1.45 6.13 -0.56
CA SER A 103 -2.24 4.90 -0.50
C SER A 103 -3.68 5.18 -0.88
N PHE A 104 -4.28 4.23 -1.60
CA PHE A 104 -5.67 4.24 -2.01
C PHE A 104 -6.39 3.07 -1.36
N ALA A 105 -7.54 3.33 -0.75
CA ALA A 105 -8.43 2.28 -0.24
C ALA A 105 -9.75 2.36 -0.99
N VAL A 106 -10.16 1.26 -1.60
CA VAL A 106 -11.34 1.17 -2.46
C VAL A 106 -12.25 0.07 -1.94
N ALA A 107 -13.48 0.45 -1.58
CA ALA A 107 -14.55 -0.49 -1.27
C ALA A 107 -15.43 -0.67 -2.51
N MET A 108 -15.51 -1.89 -3.02
CA MET A 108 -16.40 -2.27 -4.10
C MET A 108 -17.81 -2.56 -3.57
N SER A 109 -18.78 -2.59 -4.46
CA SER A 109 -20.14 -3.07 -4.22
C SER A 109 -20.12 -4.61 -4.12
N ALA A 110 -21.07 -5.20 -3.39
CA ALA A 110 -21.12 -6.65 -3.18
C ALA A 110 -21.34 -7.45 -4.49
N ASP A 111 -22.00 -6.84 -5.47
CA ASP A 111 -22.27 -7.36 -6.81
C ASP A 111 -21.17 -7.02 -7.83
N ALA A 112 -20.09 -6.34 -7.40
CA ALA A 112 -18.97 -6.02 -8.28
C ALA A 112 -18.42 -7.30 -8.92
N THR A 113 -18.19 -7.25 -10.23
CA THR A 113 -17.58 -8.32 -11.02
C THR A 113 -16.05 -8.24 -10.99
N ALA A 114 -15.38 -9.36 -11.27
CA ALA A 114 -13.92 -9.38 -11.38
C ALA A 114 -13.37 -8.34 -12.37
N ARG A 115 -14.09 -8.09 -13.47
CA ARG A 115 -13.72 -7.07 -14.47
C ARG A 115 -13.82 -5.65 -13.92
N GLN A 116 -14.83 -5.36 -13.10
CA GLN A 116 -14.98 -4.05 -12.44
C GLN A 116 -13.91 -3.85 -11.38
N THR A 117 -13.59 -4.88 -10.58
CA THR A 117 -12.49 -4.84 -9.61
C THR A 117 -11.15 -4.61 -10.31
N ALA A 118 -10.87 -5.32 -11.41
CA ALA A 118 -9.65 -5.14 -12.19
C ALA A 118 -9.51 -3.74 -12.81
N ALA A 119 -10.64 -3.11 -13.17
CA ALA A 119 -10.64 -1.75 -13.71
C ALA A 119 -10.08 -0.73 -12.72
N VAL A 120 -10.27 -0.93 -11.40
CA VAL A 120 -9.70 -0.06 -10.36
C VAL A 120 -8.18 -0.07 -10.44
N THR A 121 -7.59 -1.26 -10.41
CA THR A 121 -6.14 -1.45 -10.51
C THR A 121 -5.59 -0.83 -11.79
N ARG A 122 -6.26 -1.07 -12.92
CA ARG A 122 -5.85 -0.53 -14.22
C ARG A 122 -5.93 0.99 -14.28
N THR A 123 -7.00 1.59 -13.76
CA THR A 123 -7.16 3.05 -13.71
C THR A 123 -6.02 3.68 -12.90
N LEU A 124 -5.73 3.12 -11.72
CA LEU A 124 -4.66 3.64 -10.88
C LEU A 124 -3.28 3.47 -11.54
N ALA A 125 -3.01 2.30 -12.15
CA ALA A 125 -1.78 2.05 -12.88
C ALA A 125 -1.58 3.02 -14.06
N ARG A 126 -2.66 3.38 -14.77
CA ARG A 126 -2.60 4.35 -15.87
C ARG A 126 -2.33 5.77 -15.38
N ASP A 127 -3.02 6.19 -14.34
CA ASP A 127 -3.04 7.60 -13.93
C ASP A 127 -1.85 7.97 -13.05
N VAL A 128 -1.36 7.02 -12.25
CA VAL A 128 -0.33 7.26 -11.24
C VAL A 128 0.62 6.06 -11.09
N GLY A 129 0.92 5.35 -12.17
CA GLY A 129 1.80 4.16 -12.16
C GLY A 129 3.29 4.40 -11.90
N TRP A 130 3.63 5.48 -11.20
CA TRP A 130 4.97 5.77 -10.73
C TRP A 130 5.19 5.24 -9.30
N THR A 131 6.40 5.42 -8.76
CA THR A 131 6.84 4.74 -7.53
C THR A 131 6.22 5.30 -6.26
N GLY A 132 5.80 4.43 -5.33
CA GLY A 132 5.34 4.85 -4.00
C GLY A 132 3.82 4.96 -3.82
N ILE A 133 3.05 4.16 -4.57
CA ILE A 133 1.60 4.04 -4.41
C ILE A 133 1.22 2.63 -3.96
N ASP A 134 0.39 2.57 -2.93
CA ASP A 134 -0.29 1.35 -2.50
C ASP A 134 -1.79 1.41 -2.84
N LEU A 135 -2.38 0.27 -3.15
CA LEU A 135 -3.81 0.13 -3.41
C LEU A 135 -4.36 -1.08 -2.65
N ALA A 136 -5.35 -0.81 -1.80
CA ALA A 136 -6.20 -1.83 -1.20
C ALA A 136 -7.58 -1.81 -1.86
N ILE A 137 -8.04 -2.96 -2.36
CA ILE A 137 -9.40 -3.14 -2.88
C ILE A 137 -10.10 -4.21 -2.05
N GLU A 138 -11.27 -3.89 -1.54
CA GLU A 138 -12.13 -4.81 -0.82
C GLU A 138 -13.43 -5.02 -1.60
N THR A 139 -13.77 -6.28 -1.85
CA THR A 139 -15.09 -6.64 -2.39
C THR A 139 -15.88 -7.38 -1.32
N PRO A 140 -17.02 -6.85 -0.85
CA PRO A 140 -17.84 -7.51 0.15
C PRO A 140 -18.33 -8.88 -0.28
N ALA A 141 -18.70 -9.71 0.69
CA ALA A 141 -19.38 -10.97 0.45
C ALA A 141 -20.75 -10.74 -0.22
N THR A 142 -21.16 -11.70 -1.04
CA THR A 142 -22.49 -11.77 -1.65
C THR A 142 -22.96 -13.23 -1.68
N ASN A 143 -24.16 -13.49 -2.20
CA ASN A 143 -24.73 -14.84 -2.23
C ASN A 143 -23.79 -15.83 -2.94
N GLY A 144 -23.25 -16.78 -2.18
CA GLY A 144 -22.34 -17.82 -2.68
C GLY A 144 -20.89 -17.36 -2.88
N ARG A 145 -20.49 -16.15 -2.47
CA ARG A 145 -19.13 -15.64 -2.59
C ARG A 145 -18.70 -14.92 -1.32
N ILE A 146 -17.61 -15.35 -0.69
CA ILE A 146 -17.04 -14.65 0.47
C ILE A 146 -16.41 -13.31 0.06
N ALA A 147 -16.08 -12.48 1.04
CA ALA A 147 -15.36 -11.23 0.79
C ALA A 147 -13.94 -11.50 0.28
N THR A 148 -13.42 -10.59 -0.55
CA THR A 148 -12.06 -10.68 -1.11
C THR A 148 -11.30 -9.38 -0.87
N ARG A 149 -10.01 -9.49 -0.54
CA ARG A 149 -9.09 -8.35 -0.45
C ARG A 149 -7.93 -8.45 -1.44
N GLN A 150 -7.64 -7.35 -2.14
CA GLN A 150 -6.45 -7.21 -2.98
C GLN A 150 -5.59 -6.07 -2.44
N ASN A 151 -4.30 -6.35 -2.26
CA ASN A 151 -3.31 -5.33 -1.95
C ASN A 151 -2.28 -5.30 -3.06
N TRP A 152 -2.07 -4.14 -3.67
CA TRP A 152 -1.00 -3.87 -4.62
C TRP A 152 -0.05 -2.90 -3.93
N THR A 153 1.19 -3.33 -3.68
CA THR A 153 2.12 -2.57 -2.84
C THR A 153 3.33 -2.11 -3.61
N GLY A 154 3.61 -0.82 -3.55
CA GLY A 154 4.62 -0.16 -4.36
C GLY A 154 4.27 -0.14 -5.85
N THR A 155 4.97 0.74 -6.56
CA THR A 155 4.89 1.09 -7.99
C THR A 155 4.01 0.19 -8.87
N PHE A 156 3.08 0.76 -9.63
CA PHE A 156 2.55 0.08 -10.82
C PHE A 156 3.53 0.32 -11.98
N ASP A 157 4.75 -0.24 -11.91
CA ASP A 157 5.83 0.03 -12.86
C ASP A 157 5.50 -0.54 -14.25
N GLY A 158 4.58 0.09 -14.98
CA GLY A 158 4.15 -0.25 -16.35
C GLY A 158 3.60 -1.68 -16.58
N ASN A 159 3.71 -2.58 -15.59
CA ASN A 159 3.65 -4.03 -15.74
C ASN A 159 2.34 -4.64 -15.23
N VAL A 160 1.43 -3.83 -14.67
CA VAL A 160 0.07 -4.30 -14.39
C VAL A 160 -0.77 -4.06 -15.63
N ASP A 161 -0.61 -4.96 -16.59
CA ASP A 161 -1.45 -4.98 -17.79
C ASP A 161 -2.90 -5.42 -17.48
N GLN A 162 -3.74 -5.33 -18.49
CA GLN A 162 -5.16 -5.67 -18.37
C GLN A 162 -5.37 -7.15 -18.00
N ASP A 163 -4.52 -8.04 -18.52
CA ASP A 163 -4.68 -9.48 -18.34
C ASP A 163 -4.25 -9.90 -16.93
N ASN A 164 -3.21 -9.28 -16.38
CA ASN A 164 -2.74 -9.44 -15.00
C ASN A 164 -3.80 -9.00 -13.98
N SER A 165 -4.26 -7.74 -14.06
CA SER A 165 -5.28 -7.21 -13.14
C SER A 165 -6.60 -7.97 -13.21
N LEU A 166 -7.00 -8.43 -14.40
CA LEU A 166 -8.18 -9.25 -14.60
C LEU A 166 -7.98 -10.67 -14.06
N GLY A 167 -6.84 -11.30 -14.33
CA GLY A 167 -6.49 -12.64 -13.87
C GLY A 167 -6.47 -12.75 -12.35
N VAL A 168 -5.88 -11.76 -11.65
CA VAL A 168 -5.90 -11.67 -10.18
C VAL A 168 -7.34 -11.57 -9.66
N SER A 169 -8.14 -10.66 -10.23
CA SER A 169 -9.52 -10.45 -9.80
C SER A 169 -10.41 -11.67 -10.08
N GLN A 170 -10.23 -12.32 -11.23
CA GLN A 170 -10.95 -13.55 -11.59
C GLN A 170 -10.56 -14.72 -10.69
N GLY A 171 -9.27 -14.92 -10.46
CA GLY A 171 -8.77 -15.96 -9.58
C GLY A 171 -9.34 -15.83 -8.16
N LEU A 172 -9.38 -14.60 -7.63
CA LEU A 172 -9.98 -14.35 -6.32
C LEU A 172 -11.48 -14.65 -6.30
N PHE A 173 -12.20 -14.30 -7.34
CA PHE A 173 -13.64 -14.55 -7.41
C PHE A 173 -13.95 -16.04 -7.48
N VAL A 174 -13.18 -16.80 -8.28
CA VAL A 174 -13.31 -18.26 -8.35
C VAL A 174 -13.03 -18.88 -6.98
N LEU A 175 -11.92 -18.49 -6.33
CA LEU A 175 -11.58 -18.98 -5.00
C LEU A 175 -12.62 -18.59 -3.94
N ALA A 176 -13.17 -17.38 -4.00
CA ALA A 176 -14.17 -16.90 -3.05
C ALA A 176 -15.53 -17.63 -3.17
N THR A 177 -15.78 -18.30 -4.29
CA THR A 177 -16.94 -19.19 -4.47
C THR A 177 -16.63 -20.66 -4.18
N THR A 178 -15.38 -20.99 -3.85
CA THR A 178 -14.95 -22.37 -3.59
C THR A 178 -15.44 -22.82 -2.21
N PRO A 179 -16.16 -23.95 -2.11
CA PRO A 179 -16.60 -24.47 -0.82
C PRO A 179 -15.43 -24.67 0.14
N GLY A 180 -15.66 -24.32 1.41
CA GLY A 180 -14.68 -24.42 2.48
C GLY A 180 -13.75 -23.22 2.62
N VAL A 181 -13.70 -22.29 1.67
CA VAL A 181 -12.93 -21.03 1.84
C VAL A 181 -13.70 -20.07 2.77
N GLN A 182 -13.01 -19.54 3.78
CA GLN A 182 -13.57 -18.65 4.82
C GLN A 182 -13.05 -17.21 4.69
N SER A 183 -11.79 -17.05 4.32
CA SER A 183 -11.15 -15.76 4.12
C SER A 183 -10.19 -15.83 2.93
N LEU A 184 -10.05 -14.71 2.22
CA LEU A 184 -9.22 -14.63 1.02
C LEU A 184 -8.62 -13.25 0.84
N SER A 185 -7.29 -13.18 0.77
CA SER A 185 -6.57 -11.95 0.45
C SER A 185 -5.33 -12.22 -0.38
N VAL A 186 -5.05 -11.36 -1.35
CA VAL A 186 -3.80 -11.40 -2.12
C VAL A 186 -3.01 -10.12 -1.91
N SER A 187 -1.69 -10.23 -1.87
CA SER A 187 -0.74 -9.12 -1.92
C SER A 187 0.17 -9.28 -3.12
N ILE A 188 0.22 -8.28 -3.99
CA ILE A 188 1.07 -8.25 -5.18
C ILE A 188 2.12 -7.14 -5.00
N PRO A 189 3.43 -7.45 -5.10
CA PRO A 189 4.48 -6.45 -4.92
C PRO A 189 4.62 -5.52 -6.13
N TYR A 190 5.43 -4.47 -5.95
CA TYR A 190 5.67 -3.36 -6.89
C TYR A 190 6.16 -3.77 -8.28
N THR A 191 6.60 -5.01 -8.44
CA THR A 191 6.99 -5.53 -9.75
C THR A 191 5.77 -5.90 -10.60
N GLY A 192 4.55 -5.88 -10.02
CA GLY A 192 3.32 -6.37 -10.65
C GLY A 192 3.33 -7.89 -10.86
N ARG A 193 4.39 -8.58 -10.42
CA ARG A 193 4.62 -9.99 -10.67
C ARG A 193 3.88 -10.84 -9.65
N ILE A 194 2.86 -11.53 -10.12
CA ILE A 194 2.00 -12.40 -9.32
C ILE A 194 2.83 -13.54 -8.69
N ASP A 195 3.86 -14.03 -9.36
CA ASP A 195 4.74 -15.10 -8.85
C ASP A 195 5.55 -14.68 -7.61
N TYR A 196 5.80 -13.38 -7.43
CA TYR A 196 6.39 -12.82 -6.21
C TYR A 196 5.35 -12.34 -5.19
N GLY A 197 4.07 -12.50 -5.51
CA GLY A 197 2.97 -12.19 -4.61
C GLY A 197 2.81 -13.20 -3.50
N GLN A 198 1.89 -12.87 -2.62
CA GLN A 198 1.45 -13.72 -1.51
C GLN A 198 -0.07 -13.86 -1.58
N LEU A 199 -0.57 -15.09 -1.61
CA LEU A 199 -1.99 -15.40 -1.48
C LEU A 199 -2.26 -16.03 -0.12
N THR A 200 -3.15 -15.41 0.65
CA THR A 200 -3.61 -15.91 1.94
C THR A 200 -5.02 -16.47 1.82
N ILE A 201 -5.20 -17.74 2.23
CA ILE A 201 -6.49 -18.45 2.20
C ILE A 201 -6.72 -19.13 3.54
N ASP A 202 -7.85 -18.84 4.19
CA ASP A 202 -8.30 -19.60 5.34
C ASP A 202 -9.42 -20.57 4.93
N VAL A 203 -9.34 -21.81 5.42
CA VAL A 203 -10.27 -22.90 5.06
C VAL A 203 -10.92 -23.54 6.29
N SER A 204 -12.19 -23.94 6.15
CA SER A 204 -12.95 -24.68 7.15
C SER A 204 -13.96 -25.62 6.47
N PRO A 205 -13.96 -26.94 6.78
CA PRO A 205 -13.05 -27.62 7.69
C PRO A 205 -11.60 -27.61 7.17
N ASN A 206 -10.64 -27.64 8.09
CA ASN A 206 -9.21 -27.69 7.76
C ASN A 206 -8.75 -29.13 7.60
N ASP A 207 -9.37 -29.85 6.67
CA ASP A 207 -9.05 -31.23 6.32
C ASP A 207 -8.35 -31.34 4.96
N ASP A 208 -7.69 -32.47 4.72
CA ASP A 208 -6.91 -32.70 3.51
C ASP A 208 -7.75 -32.69 2.24
N ALA A 209 -9.02 -33.10 2.32
CA ALA A 209 -9.92 -33.13 1.18
C ALA A 209 -10.31 -31.71 0.73
N THR A 210 -10.70 -30.86 1.69
CA THR A 210 -11.01 -29.45 1.46
C THR A 210 -9.77 -28.71 0.97
N LEU A 211 -8.61 -28.97 1.57
CA LEU A 211 -7.35 -28.38 1.15
C LEU A 211 -6.95 -28.81 -0.27
N ALA A 212 -7.12 -30.08 -0.62
CA ALA A 212 -6.84 -30.58 -1.96
C ALA A 212 -7.77 -29.95 -3.01
N ALA A 213 -9.05 -29.80 -2.69
CA ALA A 213 -10.03 -29.13 -3.55
C ALA A 213 -9.66 -27.66 -3.80
N VAL A 214 -9.34 -26.90 -2.73
CA VAL A 214 -8.91 -25.49 -2.86
C VAL A 214 -7.60 -25.39 -3.66
N LYS A 215 -6.62 -26.24 -3.40
CA LYS A 215 -5.36 -26.27 -4.17
C LYS A 215 -5.58 -26.61 -5.65
N ALA A 216 -6.53 -27.49 -5.96
CA ALA A 216 -6.88 -27.80 -7.35
C ALA A 216 -7.45 -26.58 -8.07
N VAL A 217 -8.29 -25.78 -7.39
CA VAL A 217 -8.79 -24.51 -7.93
C VAL A 217 -7.66 -23.49 -8.09
N VAL A 218 -6.77 -23.32 -7.11
CA VAL A 218 -5.63 -22.39 -7.23
C VAL A 218 -4.83 -22.67 -8.51
N LYS A 219 -4.59 -23.94 -8.85
CA LYS A 219 -3.84 -24.35 -10.05
C LYS A 219 -4.52 -23.96 -11.38
N THR A 220 -5.82 -23.71 -11.40
CA THR A 220 -6.54 -23.26 -12.60
C THR A 220 -6.61 -21.73 -12.71
N THR A 221 -6.12 -21.01 -11.70
CA THR A 221 -6.10 -19.55 -11.67
C THR A 221 -4.72 -18.98 -11.97
N GLU A 222 -4.65 -17.65 -12.05
CA GLU A 222 -3.39 -16.91 -12.18
C GLU A 222 -2.44 -17.09 -10.98
N PHE A 223 -2.95 -17.62 -9.86
CA PHE A 223 -2.18 -17.88 -8.65
C PHE A 223 -1.45 -19.23 -8.64
N ARG A 224 -1.47 -20.00 -9.73
CA ARG A 224 -0.85 -21.35 -9.76
C ARG A 224 0.62 -21.37 -9.33
N ASP A 225 1.35 -20.27 -9.57
CA ASP A 225 2.78 -20.12 -9.29
C ASP A 225 3.06 -19.18 -8.09
N ILE A 226 2.02 -18.72 -7.37
CA ILE A 226 2.17 -17.80 -6.24
C ILE A 226 2.55 -18.54 -4.95
N THR A 227 3.24 -17.84 -4.05
CA THR A 227 3.46 -18.36 -2.69
C THR A 227 2.15 -18.31 -1.89
N LEU A 228 1.76 -19.46 -1.33
CA LEU A 228 0.57 -19.60 -0.50
C LEU A 228 0.91 -19.47 0.99
N HIS A 229 0.16 -18.62 1.69
CA HIS A 229 0.17 -18.47 3.13
C HIS A 229 -1.26 -18.69 3.67
N GLY A 230 -1.44 -19.06 4.93
CA GLY A 230 -2.78 -19.33 5.49
C GLY A 230 -2.75 -20.37 6.60
N SER A 231 -3.83 -20.48 7.35
CA SER A 231 -4.00 -21.53 8.36
C SER A 231 -4.27 -22.88 7.69
N PHE A 232 -3.31 -23.38 6.93
CA PHE A 232 -3.26 -24.79 6.54
C PHE A 232 -2.79 -25.54 7.79
N ALA A 233 -3.60 -26.44 8.34
CA ALA A 233 -3.10 -27.36 9.36
C ALA A 233 -2.05 -28.21 8.64
N ASN A 234 -0.79 -27.80 8.81
CA ASN A 234 0.35 -28.43 8.20
C ASN A 234 0.55 -29.74 8.94
N GLY A 235 -0.15 -30.80 8.52
CA GLY A 235 0.37 -32.15 8.68
C GLY A 235 1.77 -32.12 8.10
N ALA A 236 2.77 -32.21 8.98
CA ALA A 236 4.17 -32.01 8.70
C ALA A 236 4.60 -32.56 7.33
N LYS A 237 5.33 -31.75 6.54
CA LYS A 237 6.18 -32.33 5.50
C LYS A 237 7.35 -33.07 6.19
N PRO A 238 7.71 -34.29 5.76
CA PRO A 238 9.02 -34.88 6.07
C PRO A 238 10.16 -34.08 5.42
#